data_AF-A0A227HVL2-F1
#
_entry.id   AF-A0A227HVL2-F1
#
_cell.length_a   1.000
_cell.length_b   1.000
_cell.length_c   1.000
_cell.angle_alpha   90.00
_cell.angle_beta   90.00
_cell.angle_gamma   90.00
#
_symmetry.space_group_name_H-M   'P 1'
#
loop_
_entity.id
_entity.type
_entity.pdbx_description
1 polymer ?
#
loop_
_entity_poly.entity_id
_entity_poly.type
_entity_poly.pdbx_seq_one_letter_code
_entity_poly.pdbx_strand_id
1 'polypeptide(L)' 'MGLNIKPLVVSVLGSVLLAGCATAPPKQQDNLCEIFREKSGWYDDAKYMEKEWGTPIHVAMAIIKQESSF' A
#
# COMPACT_ATOMS: atom_id res chain seq x y z
N MET A 1 -15.52 43.35 -14.08
CA MET A 1 -14.39 42.43 -13.82
C MET A 1 -14.74 41.07 -14.39
N GLY A 2 -14.30 40.77 -15.62
CA GLY A 2 -14.54 39.46 -16.23
C GLY A 2 -13.51 38.46 -15.72
N LEU A 3 -13.95 37.36 -15.10
CA LEU A 3 -13.04 36.28 -14.70
C LEU A 3 -12.43 35.64 -15.96
N ASN A 4 -11.10 35.55 -16.02
CA ASN A 4 -10.40 34.80 -17.05
C ASN A 4 -10.41 33.31 -16.67
N ILE A 5 -11.24 32.51 -17.37
CA ILE A 5 -11.53 31.11 -17.02
C ILE A 5 -10.39 30.16 -17.44
N LYS A 6 -9.56 30.54 -18.42
CA LYS A 6 -8.48 29.71 -18.96
C LYS A 6 -7.45 29.23 -17.91
N PRO A 7 -6.88 30.10 -17.06
CA PRO A 7 -5.93 29.65 -16.03
C PRO A 7 -6.58 28.73 -14.99
N LEU A 8 -7.88 28.92 -14.69
CA LEU A 8 -8.62 28.09 -13.75
C LEU A 8 -8.83 26.67 -14.32
N VAL A 9 -9.16 26.55 -15.61
CA VAL A 9 -9.28 25.24 -16.29
C VAL A 9 -7.95 24.50 -16.31
N VAL A 10 -6.85 25.19 -16.61
CA VAL A 10 -5.50 24.58 -16.62
C VAL A 10 -5.10 24.10 -15.21
N SER A 11 -5.38 24.90 -14.18
CA SER A 11 -5.09 24.51 -12.80
C SER A 11 -5.90 23.32 -12.34
N VAL A 12 -7.21 23.27 -12.64
CA VAL A 12 -8.08 22.15 -12.26
C VAL A 12 -7.67 20.87 -13.01
N LEU A 13 -7.37 20.97 -14.30
CA LEU A 13 -6.91 19.82 -15.10
C LEU A 13 -5.56 19.29 -14.58
N GLY A 14 -4.65 20.19 -14.20
CA GLY A 14 -3.38 19.83 -13.56
C GLY A 14 -3.56 19.08 -12.24
N SER A 15 -4.50 19.52 -11.39
CA SER A 15 -4.77 18.86 -10.10
C SER A 15 -5.33 17.44 -10.27
N VAL A 16 -6.19 17.21 -11.27
CA VAL A 16 -6.76 15.88 -11.54
C VAL A 16 -5.68 14.90 -12.02
N LEU A 17 -4.71 15.36 -12.80
CA LEU A 17 -3.58 14.54 -13.25
C LEU A 17 -2.65 14.11 -12.10
N LEU A 18 -2.69 14.79 -10.96
CA LEU A 18 -1.90 14.48 -9.77
C LEU A 18 -2.63 13.59 -8.77
N ALA A 19 -3.89 13.22 -9.04
CA ALA A 19 -4.64 12.31 -8.19
C ALA A 19 -4.10 10.88 -8.32
N GLY A 20 -3.75 10.24 -7.20
CA GLY A 20 -3.31 8.85 -7.11
C GLY A 20 -4.10 8.07 -6.06
N CYS A 21 -4.20 6.75 -6.24
CA CYS A 21 -4.78 5.86 -5.24
C CYS A 21 -3.66 5.19 -4.42
N ALA A 22 -3.88 5.08 -3.11
CA ALA A 22 -3.07 4.26 -2.22
C ALA A 22 -3.98 3.32 -1.44
N THR A 23 -3.53 2.10 -1.20
CA THR A 23 -4.26 1.15 -0.35
C THR A 23 -3.98 1.47 1.11
N ALA A 24 -5.01 1.43 1.95
CA ALA A 24 -4.81 1.64 3.38
C ALA A 24 -3.98 0.49 3.98
N PRO A 25 -3.01 0.81 4.86
CA PRO A 25 -2.22 -0.20 5.53
C PRO A 25 -3.07 -1.01 6.52
N PRO A 26 -2.60 -2.20 6.95
CA PRO A 26 -3.30 -3.03 7.93
C PRO A 26 -3.56 -2.30 9.24
N LYS A 27 -4.69 -2.58 9.88
CA LYS A 27 -5.10 -1.87 11.11
C LYS A 27 -4.30 -2.26 12.34
N GLN A 28 -3.92 -3.54 12.44
CA GLN A 28 -3.19 -4.12 13.58
C GLN A 28 -1.81 -4.61 13.14
N GLN A 29 -0.91 -3.67 12.88
CA GLN A 29 0.42 -3.94 12.30
C GLN A 29 1.38 -4.69 13.24
N ASP A 30 1.06 -4.76 14.53
CA ASP A 30 1.77 -5.50 15.57
C ASP A 30 1.31 -6.97 15.67
N ASN A 31 0.19 -7.33 15.05
CA ASN A 31 -0.35 -8.69 15.07
C ASN A 31 -0.37 -9.31 13.67
N LEU A 32 0.63 -10.14 13.39
CA LEU A 32 0.79 -10.79 12.08
C LEU A 32 -0.43 -11.66 11.69
N CYS A 33 -1.08 -12.30 12.66
CA CYS A 33 -2.28 -13.11 12.40
C CYS A 33 -3.45 -12.24 11.94
N GLU A 34 -3.62 -11.04 12.51
CA GLU A 34 -4.66 -10.10 12.09
C GLU A 34 -4.37 -9.52 10.71
N ILE A 35 -3.10 -9.26 10.38
CA ILE A 35 -2.69 -8.85 9.03
C ILE A 35 -3.08 -9.90 7.99
N PHE A 36 -2.80 -11.18 8.26
CA PHE A 36 -3.21 -12.26 7.35
C PHE A 36 -4.73 -12.45 7.28
N ARG A 37 -5.48 -12.13 8.33
CA ARG A 37 -6.95 -12.13 8.28
C ARG A 37 -7.49 -10.97 7.45
N GLU A 38 -6.90 -9.78 7.56
CA GLU A 38 -7.29 -8.59 6.80
C GLU A 38 -6.88 -8.69 5.32
N LYS A 39 -5.68 -9.23 5.06
CA LYS A 39 -5.07 -9.39 3.74
C LYS A 39 -4.84 -10.88 3.45
N SER A 40 -5.92 -11.64 3.25
CA SER A 40 -5.89 -13.11 3.15
C SER A 40 -4.88 -13.69 2.15
N GLY A 41 -4.68 -13.04 1.00
CA GLY A 41 -3.70 -13.49 -0.01
C GLY A 41 -2.24 -13.45 0.45
N TRP A 42 -1.91 -12.59 1.41
CA TRP A 42 -0.52 -12.40 1.85
C TRP A 42 0.06 -13.62 2.56
N TYR A 43 -0.79 -14.45 3.17
CA TYR A 43 -0.32 -15.68 3.80
C TYR A 43 0.16 -16.70 2.76
N ASP A 44 -0.56 -16.80 1.64
CA ASP A 44 -0.18 -17.69 0.54
C ASP A 44 1.08 -17.18 -0.16
N ASP A 45 1.20 -15.88 -0.37
CA ASP A 45 2.41 -15.25 -0.92
C ASP A 45 3.63 -15.47 -0.01
N ALA A 46 3.45 -15.30 1.31
CA ALA A 46 4.51 -15.53 2.27
C ALA A 46 4.94 -17.01 2.33
N LYS A 47 3.98 -17.95 2.24
CA LYS A 47 4.29 -19.39 2.12
C LYS A 47 5.04 -19.72 0.84
N TYR A 48 4.64 -19.12 -0.28
CA TYR A 48 5.31 -19.32 -1.55
C TYR A 48 6.76 -18.84 -1.47
N MET A 49 6.98 -17.65 -0.92
CA MET A 49 8.32 -17.11 -0.67
C MET A 49 9.14 -18.01 0.26
N GLU A 50 8.56 -18.49 1.37
CA GLU A 50 9.25 -19.42 2.29
C GLU A 50 9.64 -20.73 1.59
N LYS A 51 8.76 -21.29 0.75
CA LYS A 51 9.05 -22.51 -0.01
C LYS A 51 10.17 -22.31 -1.03
N GLU A 52 10.18 -21.18 -1.72
CA GLU A 52 11.15 -20.88 -2.77
C GLU A 52 12.53 -20.55 -2.19
N TRP A 53 12.58 -19.74 -1.12
CA TRP A 53 13.82 -19.14 -0.63
C TRP A 53 14.25 -19.61 0.77
N GLY A 54 13.39 -20.32 1.51
CA GLY A 54 13.67 -20.81 2.86
C GLY A 54 13.61 -19.75 3.97
N THR A 55 13.32 -18.49 3.64
CA THR A 55 13.18 -17.42 4.64
C THR A 55 11.91 -17.64 5.47
N PRO A 56 12.00 -17.72 6.81
CA PRO A 56 10.81 -17.89 7.64
C PRO A 56 9.82 -16.74 7.45
N ILE A 57 8.53 -17.07 7.33
CA ILE A 57 7.45 -16.10 7.06
C ILE A 57 7.51 -14.88 8.00
N HIS A 58 7.70 -15.11 9.30
CA HIS A 58 7.71 -14.02 10.29
C HIS A 58 8.92 -13.08 10.13
N VAL A 59 10.06 -13.57 9.62
CA VAL A 59 11.25 -12.74 9.36
C VAL A 59 10.99 -11.85 8.15
N ALA A 60 10.49 -12.42 7.06
CA ALA A 60 10.15 -11.64 5.87
C ALA A 60 9.09 -10.57 6.17
N MET A 61 8.06 -10.93 6.92
CA MET A 61 7.01 -9.99 7.32
C MET A 61 7.53 -8.90 8.27
N ALA A 62 8.52 -9.19 9.12
CA ALA A 62 9.17 -8.18 9.95
C ALA A 62 9.97 -7.18 9.10
N ILE A 63 10.63 -7.64 8.03
CA ILE A 63 11.32 -6.76 7.09
C ILE A 63 10.31 -5.88 6.35
N ILE A 64 9.22 -6.46 5.81
CA ILE A 64 8.16 -5.68 5.15
C ILE A 64 7.61 -4.60 6.09
N LYS A 65 7.36 -4.95 7.36
CA LYS A 65 6.94 -3.96 8.36
C LYS A 65 7.94 -2.83 8.52
N GLN A 66 9.22 -3.15 8.63
CA GLN A 66 10.26 -2.16 8.90
C GLN A 66 10.50 -1.22 7.71
N GLU A 67 10.43 -1.76 6.49
CA GLU A 67 10.74 -1.03 5.27
C GLU A 67 9.55 -0.23 4.71
N SER A 68 8.33 -0.75 4.83
CA SER A 68 7.14 -0.12 4.23
C SER A 68 5.99 0.14 5.19
N SER A 69 6.01 -0.43 6.41
CA SER A 69 4.84 -0.51 7.30
C SER A 69 3.66 -1.26 6.67
N PHE A 70 3.98 -2.26 5.84
CA PHE A 70 3.06 -3.03 4.98
C PHE A 70 2.50 -2.21 3.81
#